data_AF-A0A9D8ELP5-F1
#
_entry.id   AF-A0A9D8ELP5-F1
#
_cell.length_a   1.000
_cell.length_b   1.000
_cell.length_c   1.000
_cell.angle_alpha   90.00
_cell.angle_beta   90.00
_cell.angle_gamma   90.00
#
_symmetry.space_group_name_H-M   'P 1'
#
loop_
_entity.id
_entity.type
_entity.pdbx_description
1 polymer ?
#
loop_
_entity_poly.entity_id
_entity_poly.type
_entity_poly.pdbx_seq_one_letter_code
_entity_poly.pdbx_strand_id
1 'polypeptide(L)'
;MKRLIFLCITIAIMNLNYSQLYGQSNHNWERLSYEEKKIIILKTEDQNLLEKAAQQEYYEEMRAEATKKLISQLIISKIALEDSSPLVRKEAVKRIIDKDLLIKISFDDEDIIVRETAQFKLMSESDLIKIATGNYIIENKKLAVSVLQNNNELYKIIKSDKDFSWENLSSIAASNINDQKILAEIVTKDPRWDVRRNAVENLHNQELLKKVAEKDSEQYVREAAVRRITDQEFLKRIIKDDNNQLRFEALKSLNNEDQAFLIEIAKNHKDNYMRLYAVRKINDLKALEEIALITLWAPIGVDAVQGITDRAILENLAKNSETGEVIVEAVKKLNDGNMIADLAINHPKWTVRNGLEKLSIKSISGVLLDANQKPLKEKILYLLPIKYGKMSTSYALDKGKITGIANQSTKSLRNGEFLISISLKMLKEFDTFTLGFIEIEEKIKIYKLKTPDGNEVQIKFIGNEISNVDLGNLIY
;
A
#
# COMPACT_ATOMS: atom_id res chain seq x y z
N MET A 1 -9.36 5.23 40.05
CA MET A 1 -8.39 5.86 39.10
C MET A 1 -7.52 4.85 38.36
N LYS A 2 -6.52 4.16 38.97
CA LYS A 2 -5.56 3.31 38.20
C LYS A 2 -6.20 2.23 37.29
N ARG A 3 -7.30 1.59 37.70
CA ARG A 3 -8.06 0.65 36.84
C ARG A 3 -8.80 1.31 35.66
N LEU A 4 -9.22 2.57 35.79
CA LEU A 4 -9.90 3.31 34.72
C LEU A 4 -8.91 3.73 33.63
N ILE A 5 -7.72 4.20 34.03
CA ILE A 5 -6.63 4.57 33.12
C ILE A 5 -6.15 3.35 32.33
N PHE A 6 -6.05 2.17 32.96
CA PHE A 6 -5.69 0.92 32.27
C PHE A 6 -6.74 0.49 31.24
N LEU A 7 -8.03 0.70 31.54
CA LEU A 7 -9.12 0.43 30.59
C LEU A 7 -9.09 1.40 29.39
N CYS A 8 -8.87 2.70 29.62
CA CYS A 8 -8.75 3.66 28.53
C CYS A 8 -7.51 3.41 27.66
N ILE A 9 -6.38 3.02 28.25
CA ILE A 9 -5.15 2.69 27.50
C ILE A 9 -5.30 1.36 26.74
N THR A 10 -5.97 0.35 27.29
CA THR A 10 -6.24 -0.89 26.55
C THR A 10 -7.25 -0.69 25.42
N ILE A 11 -8.28 0.15 25.60
CA ILE A 11 -9.18 0.55 24.51
C ILE A 11 -8.44 1.37 23.44
N ALA A 12 -7.54 2.28 23.82
CA ALA A 12 -6.72 3.04 22.86
C ALA A 12 -5.75 2.14 22.09
N ILE A 13 -5.08 1.17 22.75
CA ILE A 13 -4.15 0.23 22.11
C ILE A 13 -4.89 -0.81 21.26
N MET A 14 -6.10 -1.23 21.64
CA MET A 14 -6.95 -2.07 20.78
C MET A 14 -7.42 -1.29 19.54
N ASN A 15 -7.86 -0.03 19.70
CA ASN A 15 -8.28 0.81 18.56
C ASN A 15 -7.12 1.24 17.65
N LEU A 16 -5.87 1.18 18.12
CA LEU A 16 -4.66 1.46 17.32
C LEU A 16 -4.12 0.24 16.54
N ASN A 17 -4.75 -0.94 16.60
CA ASN A 17 -4.32 -2.08 15.77
C ASN A 17 -5.40 -3.12 15.39
N TYR A 18 -6.67 -2.97 15.79
CA TYR A 18 -7.75 -3.87 15.34
C TYR A 18 -8.51 -3.38 14.10
N SER A 19 -8.46 -2.08 13.78
CA SER A 19 -9.09 -1.50 12.57
C SER A 19 -8.43 -1.94 11.26
N GLN A 20 -7.22 -2.50 11.31
CA GLN A 20 -6.50 -3.06 10.15
C GLN A 20 -6.75 -4.57 9.91
N LEU A 21 -7.41 -5.30 10.81
CA LEU A 21 -7.50 -6.76 10.70
C LEU A 21 -8.89 -7.29 10.31
N TYR A 22 -9.99 -6.81 10.89
CA TYR A 22 -11.35 -7.20 10.44
C TYR A 22 -12.36 -6.07 10.65
N GLY A 23 -12.76 -5.40 9.56
CA GLY A 23 -13.70 -4.28 9.64
C GLY A 23 -14.20 -3.76 8.31
N GLN A 24 -14.70 -4.64 7.42
CA GLN A 24 -15.33 -4.31 6.13
C GLN A 24 -14.60 -3.25 5.25
N SER A 25 -13.30 -3.07 5.44
CA SER A 25 -12.44 -2.43 4.46
C SER A 25 -12.41 -3.36 3.25
N ASN A 26 -12.98 -2.88 2.13
CA ASN A 26 -12.95 -3.55 0.84
C ASN A 26 -11.50 -3.95 0.52
N HIS A 27 -11.14 -5.22 0.76
CA HIS A 27 -9.74 -5.70 0.74
C HIS A 27 -9.07 -5.55 -0.64
N ASN A 28 -9.88 -5.30 -1.68
CA ASN A 28 -9.40 -4.94 -2.99
C ASN A 28 -8.79 -3.53 -3.01
N TRP A 29 -9.30 -2.56 -2.24
CA TRP A 29 -8.88 -1.15 -2.31
C TRP A 29 -7.39 -0.94 -2.05
N GLU A 30 -6.81 -1.65 -1.09
CA GLU A 30 -5.35 -1.57 -0.81
C GLU A 30 -4.51 -2.34 -1.84
N ARG A 31 -5.11 -3.27 -2.59
CA ARG A 31 -4.48 -3.96 -3.73
C ARG A 31 -4.60 -3.19 -5.04
N LEU A 32 -5.51 -2.23 -5.14
CA LEU A 32 -5.68 -1.40 -6.33
C LEU A 32 -4.43 -0.56 -6.59
N SER A 33 -3.98 -0.58 -7.84
CA SER A 33 -2.93 0.32 -8.34
C SER A 33 -3.36 1.79 -8.25
N TYR A 34 -2.37 2.70 -8.35
CA TYR A 34 -2.61 4.15 -8.34
C TYR A 34 -3.71 4.56 -9.34
N GLU A 35 -3.63 4.06 -10.58
CA GLU A 35 -4.59 4.39 -11.63
C GLU A 35 -5.99 3.84 -11.35
N GLU A 36 -6.12 2.66 -10.72
CA GLU A 36 -7.43 2.09 -10.38
C GLU A 36 -8.16 2.92 -9.33
N LYS A 37 -7.45 3.27 -8.24
CA LYS A 37 -8.01 4.14 -7.20
C LYS A 37 -8.45 5.48 -7.79
N LYS A 38 -7.59 6.09 -8.61
CA LYS A 38 -7.87 7.35 -9.31
C LYS A 38 -9.11 7.27 -10.19
N ILE A 39 -9.25 6.20 -11.00
CA ILE A 39 -10.43 5.98 -11.84
C ILE A 39 -11.70 5.79 -11.00
N ILE A 40 -11.63 5.07 -9.87
CA ILE A 40 -12.79 4.92 -8.99
C ILE A 40 -13.17 6.26 -8.34
N ILE A 41 -12.21 7.05 -7.85
CA ILE A 41 -12.46 8.38 -7.26
C ILE A 41 -13.11 9.31 -8.31
N LEU A 42 -12.61 9.31 -9.55
CA LEU A 42 -13.19 10.08 -10.65
C LEU A 42 -14.65 9.67 -10.94
N LYS A 43 -14.96 8.37 -10.93
CA LYS A 43 -16.31 7.83 -11.27
C LYS A 43 -17.32 7.83 -10.12
N THR A 44 -16.88 7.75 -8.86
CA THR A 44 -17.77 7.51 -7.71
C THR A 44 -18.39 8.80 -7.15
N GLU A 45 -19.67 8.74 -6.79
CA GLU A 45 -20.35 9.78 -6.02
C GLU A 45 -20.59 9.37 -4.54
N ASP A 46 -20.13 8.17 -4.14
CA ASP A 46 -20.24 7.70 -2.76
C ASP A 46 -19.39 8.54 -1.82
N GLN A 47 -20.06 9.37 -1.02
CA GLN A 47 -19.42 10.26 -0.06
C GLN A 47 -18.59 9.50 0.98
N ASN A 48 -18.96 8.27 1.39
CA ASN A 48 -18.16 7.51 2.36
C ASN A 48 -16.79 7.11 1.78
N LEU A 49 -16.78 6.70 0.50
CA LEU A 49 -15.55 6.37 -0.23
C LEU A 49 -14.71 7.63 -0.42
N LEU A 50 -15.33 8.74 -0.84
CA LEU A 50 -14.65 10.02 -1.03
C LEU A 50 -14.08 10.58 0.30
N GLU A 51 -14.82 10.50 1.41
CA GLU A 51 -14.36 10.94 2.74
C GLU A 51 -13.20 10.10 3.26
N LYS A 52 -13.22 8.79 3.00
CA LYS A 52 -12.10 7.90 3.31
C LYS A 52 -10.89 8.24 2.44
N ALA A 53 -11.08 8.36 1.13
CA ALA A 53 -10.00 8.64 0.18
C ALA A 53 -9.34 10.01 0.48
N ALA A 54 -10.14 11.04 0.70
CA ALA A 54 -9.69 12.41 1.00
C ALA A 54 -8.89 12.55 2.30
N GLN A 55 -9.07 11.63 3.28
CA GLN A 55 -8.37 11.68 4.57
C GLN A 55 -7.26 10.62 4.72
N GLN A 56 -7.27 9.55 3.93
CA GLN A 56 -6.43 8.37 4.18
C GLN A 56 -5.59 7.92 2.97
N GLU A 57 -5.81 8.42 1.76
CA GLU A 57 -4.94 8.06 0.64
C GLU A 57 -3.53 8.64 0.78
N TYR A 58 -2.55 7.80 0.48
CA TYR A 58 -1.13 8.18 0.54
C TYR A 58 -0.80 9.31 -0.45
N TYR A 59 -1.33 9.21 -1.67
CA TYR A 59 -1.09 10.14 -2.77
C TYR A 59 -1.97 11.40 -2.64
N GLU A 60 -1.34 12.56 -2.60
CA GLU A 60 -2.01 13.85 -2.44
C GLU A 60 -2.94 14.19 -3.60
N GLU A 61 -2.65 13.75 -4.83
CA GLU A 61 -3.52 13.98 -5.97
C GLU A 61 -4.84 13.22 -5.85
N MET A 62 -4.83 12.04 -5.21
CA MET A 62 -6.06 11.31 -4.89
C MET A 62 -6.85 11.98 -3.77
N ARG A 63 -6.17 12.46 -2.72
CA ARG A 63 -6.84 13.19 -1.64
C ARG A 63 -7.47 14.48 -2.17
N ALA A 64 -6.77 15.20 -3.04
CA ALA A 64 -7.26 16.39 -3.73
C ALA A 64 -8.46 16.08 -4.63
N GLU A 65 -8.38 15.03 -5.47
CA GLU A 65 -9.49 14.64 -6.36
C GLU A 65 -10.74 14.20 -5.59
N ALA A 66 -10.57 13.44 -4.52
CA ALA A 66 -11.68 13.07 -3.64
C ALA A 66 -12.28 14.31 -2.95
N THR A 67 -11.43 15.23 -2.47
CA THR A 67 -11.84 16.50 -1.83
C THR A 67 -12.69 17.37 -2.76
N LYS A 68 -12.39 17.41 -4.06
CA LYS A 68 -13.21 18.14 -5.06
C LYS A 68 -14.67 17.68 -5.10
N LYS A 69 -14.96 16.43 -4.70
CA LYS A 69 -16.30 15.82 -4.77
C LYS A 69 -17.01 15.72 -3.41
N LEU A 70 -16.35 16.11 -2.31
CA LEU A 70 -16.93 16.10 -0.97
C LEU A 70 -18.04 17.15 -0.81
N ILE A 71 -19.12 16.78 -0.12
CA ILE A 71 -20.22 17.68 0.24
C ILE A 71 -20.13 18.13 1.72
N SER A 72 -19.57 17.28 2.59
CA SER A 72 -19.49 17.52 4.03
C SER A 72 -18.56 18.69 4.38
N GLN A 73 -19.14 19.86 4.69
CA GLN A 73 -18.37 21.05 5.11
C GLN A 73 -17.52 20.79 6.36
N LEU A 74 -17.96 19.95 7.29
CA LEU A 74 -17.17 19.57 8.47
C LEU A 74 -15.83 18.92 8.07
N ILE A 75 -15.86 18.03 7.07
CA ILE A 75 -14.68 17.28 6.63
C ILE A 75 -13.82 18.14 5.70
N ILE A 76 -14.43 18.94 4.83
CA ILE A 76 -13.72 19.93 4.01
C ILE A 76 -12.94 20.92 4.89
N SER A 77 -13.59 21.50 5.90
CA SER A 77 -12.95 22.41 6.85
C SER A 77 -11.82 21.76 7.64
N LYS A 78 -11.98 20.49 8.02
CA LYS A 78 -10.92 19.71 8.67
C LYS A 78 -9.72 19.50 7.74
N ILE A 79 -9.95 19.03 6.51
CA ILE A 79 -8.90 18.82 5.48
C ILE A 79 -8.15 20.12 5.22
N ALA A 80 -8.86 21.25 5.10
CA ALA A 80 -8.27 22.57 4.89
C ALA A 80 -7.40 23.09 6.04
N LEU A 81 -7.54 22.53 7.26
CA LEU A 81 -6.76 22.89 8.44
C LEU A 81 -5.67 21.87 8.79
N GLU A 82 -5.84 20.60 8.39
CA GLU A 82 -5.05 19.47 8.92
C GLU A 82 -4.31 18.64 7.86
N ASP A 83 -4.64 18.72 6.57
CA ASP A 83 -3.92 17.92 5.56
C ASP A 83 -2.47 18.41 5.38
N SER A 84 -1.52 17.46 5.34
CA SER A 84 -0.10 17.77 5.20
C SER A 84 0.30 18.32 3.83
N SER A 85 -0.55 18.18 2.81
CA SER A 85 -0.29 18.65 1.46
C SER A 85 -1.02 19.98 1.19
N PRO A 86 -0.30 21.06 0.81
CA PRO A 86 -0.94 22.32 0.45
C PRO A 86 -1.80 22.19 -0.82
N LEU A 87 -1.53 21.19 -1.69
CA LEU A 87 -2.40 20.88 -2.83
C LEU A 87 -3.80 20.49 -2.35
N VAL A 88 -3.89 19.62 -1.35
CA VAL A 88 -5.16 19.12 -0.81
C VAL A 88 -5.87 20.22 0.00
N ARG A 89 -5.13 20.95 0.85
CA ARG A 89 -5.68 22.10 1.60
C ARG A 89 -6.26 23.15 0.65
N LYS A 90 -5.56 23.48 -0.44
CA LYS A 90 -6.05 24.40 -1.49
C LYS A 90 -7.37 23.93 -2.12
N GLU A 91 -7.49 22.66 -2.52
CA GLU A 91 -8.75 22.14 -3.08
C GLU A 91 -9.89 22.11 -2.05
N ALA A 92 -9.58 21.92 -0.76
CA ALA A 92 -10.57 22.07 0.31
C ALA A 92 -11.01 23.52 0.49
N VAL A 93 -10.06 24.48 0.55
CA VAL A 93 -10.33 25.93 0.67
C VAL A 93 -11.26 26.45 -0.42
N LYS A 94 -11.10 25.99 -1.68
CA LYS A 94 -12.02 26.34 -2.78
C LYS A 94 -13.49 25.99 -2.50
N ARG A 95 -13.74 25.02 -1.62
CA ARG A 95 -15.07 24.49 -1.27
C ARG A 95 -15.61 24.96 0.08
N ILE A 96 -14.83 25.71 0.87
CA ILE A 96 -15.30 26.26 2.15
C ILE A 96 -16.36 27.34 1.91
N ILE A 97 -17.45 27.27 2.67
CA ILE A 97 -18.51 28.28 2.72
C ILE A 97 -18.33 29.23 3.92
N ASP A 98 -17.72 28.75 5.01
CA ASP A 98 -17.44 29.51 6.22
C ASP A 98 -16.41 30.63 5.96
N LYS A 99 -16.87 31.88 6.08
CA LYS A 99 -16.02 33.06 5.85
C LYS A 99 -15.03 33.32 6.99
N ASP A 100 -15.38 33.02 8.23
CA ASP A 100 -14.50 33.26 9.37
C ASP A 100 -13.34 32.24 9.34
N LEU A 101 -13.63 31.01 8.91
CA LEU A 101 -12.59 30.02 8.62
C LEU A 101 -11.71 30.41 7.43
N LEU A 102 -12.28 30.92 6.33
CA LEU A 102 -11.49 31.44 5.19
C LEU A 102 -10.59 32.60 5.61
N ILE A 103 -11.10 33.53 6.44
CA ILE A 103 -10.31 34.63 7.02
C ILE A 103 -9.17 34.05 7.85
N LYS A 104 -9.43 33.09 8.74
CA LYS A 104 -8.38 32.44 9.53
C LYS A 104 -7.30 31.81 8.64
N ILE A 105 -7.68 30.95 7.70
CA ILE A 105 -6.76 30.28 6.77
C ILE A 105 -5.93 31.30 5.98
N SER A 106 -6.53 32.44 5.59
CA SER A 106 -5.85 33.49 4.84
C SER A 106 -4.70 34.20 5.57
N PHE A 107 -4.65 34.08 6.90
CA PHE A 107 -3.56 34.57 7.75
C PHE A 107 -2.67 33.45 8.28
N ASP A 108 -3.26 32.31 8.68
CA ASP A 108 -2.62 31.30 9.52
C ASP A 108 -2.00 30.12 8.76
N ASP A 109 -2.42 29.81 7.52
CA ASP A 109 -1.85 28.65 6.80
C ASP A 109 -0.36 28.89 6.49
N GLU A 110 0.47 27.87 6.62
CA GLU A 110 1.91 27.92 6.31
C GLU A 110 2.19 28.21 4.83
N ASP A 111 1.33 27.72 3.92
CA ASP A 111 1.54 27.78 2.48
C ASP A 111 0.91 29.03 1.87
N ILE A 112 1.69 29.76 1.06
CA ILE A 112 1.27 31.03 0.47
C ILE A 112 0.11 30.86 -0.53
N ILE A 113 0.09 29.77 -1.30
CA ILE A 113 -0.96 29.51 -2.29
C ILE A 113 -2.26 29.15 -1.58
N VAL A 114 -2.21 28.43 -0.45
CA VAL A 114 -3.41 28.15 0.36
C VAL A 114 -3.95 29.45 0.99
N ARG A 115 -3.08 30.28 1.60
CA ARG A 115 -3.47 31.60 2.12
C ARG A 115 -4.12 32.47 1.04
N GLU A 116 -3.46 32.63 -0.10
CA GLU A 116 -3.95 33.44 -1.21
C GLU A 116 -5.26 32.88 -1.78
N THR A 117 -5.38 31.56 -1.96
CA THR A 117 -6.64 30.93 -2.41
C THR A 117 -7.80 31.28 -1.47
N ALA A 118 -7.57 31.32 -0.15
CA ALA A 118 -8.58 31.75 0.81
C ALA A 118 -8.93 33.25 0.68
N GLN A 119 -7.94 34.12 0.45
CA GLN A 119 -8.17 35.56 0.17
C GLN A 119 -9.00 35.76 -1.10
N PHE A 120 -8.65 35.08 -2.19
CA PHE A 120 -9.41 35.11 -3.44
C PHE A 120 -10.83 34.54 -3.25
N LYS A 121 -11.00 33.47 -2.48
CA LYS A 121 -12.32 32.86 -2.19
C LYS A 121 -13.27 33.79 -1.42
N LEU A 122 -12.74 34.79 -0.70
CA LEU A 122 -13.50 35.83 0.00
C LEU A 122 -13.91 37.03 -0.89
N MET A 123 -13.34 37.18 -2.09
CA MET A 123 -13.63 38.29 -3.00
C MET A 123 -15.01 38.18 -3.65
N SER A 124 -15.54 39.29 -4.18
CA SER A 124 -16.74 39.25 -5.01
C SER A 124 -16.45 38.65 -6.39
N GLU A 125 -17.41 37.94 -6.98
CA GLU A 125 -17.33 37.48 -8.37
C GLU A 125 -16.93 38.62 -9.33
N SER A 126 -17.42 39.85 -9.10
CA SER A 126 -17.09 41.01 -9.94
C SER A 126 -15.61 41.41 -9.86
N ASP A 127 -14.95 41.21 -8.72
CA ASP A 127 -13.54 41.52 -8.54
C ASP A 127 -12.64 40.38 -9.03
N LEU A 128 -13.07 39.13 -8.84
CA LEU A 128 -12.45 37.95 -9.45
C LEU A 128 -12.40 38.07 -10.97
N ILE A 129 -13.50 38.49 -11.61
CA ILE A 129 -13.55 38.75 -13.07
C ILE A 129 -12.57 39.86 -13.46
N LYS A 130 -12.57 41.01 -12.76
CA LYS A 130 -11.63 42.12 -13.03
C LYS A 130 -10.18 41.66 -12.95
N ILE A 131 -9.83 40.82 -11.98
CA ILE A 131 -8.46 40.29 -11.83
C ILE A 131 -8.14 39.33 -12.96
N ALA A 132 -9.01 38.35 -13.22
CA ALA A 132 -8.82 37.34 -14.25
C ALA A 132 -8.63 37.94 -15.66
N THR A 133 -9.42 38.95 -16.04
CA THR A 133 -9.37 39.58 -17.37
C THR A 133 -8.50 40.83 -17.45
N GLY A 134 -8.08 41.40 -16.31
CA GLY A 134 -7.36 42.67 -16.24
C GLY A 134 -5.84 42.57 -16.51
N ASN A 135 -5.11 43.66 -16.29
CA ASN A 135 -3.64 43.67 -16.39
C ASN A 135 -2.98 43.33 -15.04
N TYR A 136 -3.22 42.11 -14.56
CA TYR A 136 -2.61 41.54 -13.37
C TYR A 136 -1.57 40.47 -13.72
N ILE A 137 -0.67 40.18 -12.77
CA ILE A 137 0.29 39.06 -12.86
C ILE A 137 -0.43 37.73 -13.06
N ILE A 138 0.24 36.77 -13.72
CA ILE A 138 -0.41 35.53 -14.17
C ILE A 138 -0.84 34.65 -12.99
N GLU A 139 -0.11 34.68 -11.88
CA GLU A 139 -0.41 33.97 -10.64
C GLU A 139 -1.76 34.43 -10.05
N ASN A 140 -1.95 35.75 -9.91
CA ASN A 140 -3.21 36.33 -9.43
C ASN A 140 -4.39 36.00 -10.36
N LYS A 141 -4.15 35.95 -11.68
CA LYS A 141 -5.18 35.52 -12.65
C LYS A 141 -5.53 34.05 -12.48
N LYS A 142 -4.53 33.16 -12.36
CA LYS A 142 -4.72 31.73 -12.14
C LYS A 142 -5.49 31.49 -10.84
N LEU A 143 -5.14 32.18 -9.76
CA LEU A 143 -5.86 32.13 -8.48
C LEU A 143 -7.31 32.60 -8.62
N ALA A 144 -7.55 33.77 -9.22
CA ALA A 144 -8.91 34.29 -9.43
C ALA A 144 -9.79 33.31 -10.24
N VAL A 145 -9.28 32.80 -11.36
CA VAL A 145 -9.96 31.77 -12.17
C VAL A 145 -10.19 30.49 -11.37
N SER A 146 -9.25 30.10 -10.49
CA SER A 146 -9.34 28.87 -9.71
C SER A 146 -10.45 28.86 -8.64
N VAL A 147 -11.02 30.01 -8.27
CA VAL A 147 -12.14 30.14 -7.33
C VAL A 147 -13.44 30.72 -7.94
N LEU A 148 -13.37 31.26 -9.16
CA LEU A 148 -14.51 31.85 -9.87
C LEU A 148 -15.57 30.79 -10.19
N GLN A 149 -16.85 31.10 -9.90
CA GLN A 149 -17.96 30.14 -10.05
C GLN A 149 -18.80 30.39 -11.31
N ASN A 150 -18.71 31.56 -11.93
CA ASN A 150 -19.48 31.89 -13.12
C ASN A 150 -18.97 31.18 -14.39
N ASN A 151 -19.60 30.04 -14.72
CA ASN A 151 -19.34 29.25 -15.93
C ASN A 151 -19.29 30.07 -17.24
N ASN A 152 -20.12 31.11 -17.40
CA ASN A 152 -20.12 31.92 -18.62
C ASN A 152 -18.87 32.80 -18.74
N GLU A 153 -18.39 33.35 -17.62
CA GLU A 153 -17.14 34.14 -17.61
C GLU A 153 -15.92 33.23 -17.73
N LEU A 154 -15.91 32.06 -17.08
CA LEU A 154 -14.91 31.01 -17.32
C LEU A 154 -14.83 30.63 -18.81
N TYR A 155 -15.98 30.46 -19.48
CA TYR A 155 -16.01 30.16 -20.92
C TYR A 155 -15.49 31.31 -21.80
N LYS A 156 -15.84 32.56 -21.47
CA LYS A 156 -15.27 33.74 -22.15
C LYS A 156 -13.76 33.81 -21.99
N ILE A 157 -13.24 33.54 -20.78
CA ILE A 157 -11.80 33.48 -20.50
C ILE A 157 -11.14 32.45 -21.43
N ILE A 158 -11.69 31.22 -21.52
CA ILE A 158 -11.22 30.17 -22.43
C ILE A 158 -11.16 30.64 -23.89
N LYS A 159 -12.13 31.43 -24.35
CA LYS A 159 -12.16 31.95 -25.74
C LYS A 159 -11.28 33.18 -25.97
N SER A 160 -10.94 33.94 -24.93
CA SER A 160 -10.10 35.15 -25.04
C SER A 160 -8.62 34.90 -24.79
N ASP A 161 -8.29 33.89 -23.99
CA ASP A 161 -6.95 33.53 -23.59
C ASP A 161 -6.17 32.93 -24.77
N LYS A 162 -4.99 33.49 -25.02
CA LYS A 162 -4.09 33.12 -26.11
C LYS A 162 -2.83 32.42 -25.62
N ASP A 163 -2.74 32.12 -24.33
CA ASP A 163 -1.66 31.33 -23.79
C ASP A 163 -1.88 29.83 -24.11
N PHE A 164 -0.83 29.21 -24.63
CA PHE A 164 -0.75 27.78 -24.95
C PHE A 164 0.24 27.06 -24.02
N SER A 165 0.75 27.74 -22.98
CA SER A 165 1.59 27.13 -21.95
C SER A 165 0.82 26.08 -21.14
N TRP A 166 1.57 25.17 -20.50
CA TRP A 166 0.98 24.20 -19.58
C TRP A 166 0.34 24.92 -18.37
N GLU A 167 -0.84 24.46 -17.95
CA GLU A 167 -1.64 25.11 -16.89
C GLU A 167 -1.92 26.60 -17.15
N ASN A 168 -2.14 26.98 -18.41
CA ASN A 168 -2.68 28.28 -18.81
C ASN A 168 -4.05 28.56 -18.15
N LEU A 169 -4.53 29.81 -18.25
CA LEU A 169 -5.79 30.24 -17.63
C LEU A 169 -6.99 29.43 -18.12
N SER A 170 -7.00 29.03 -19.39
CA SER A 170 -8.07 28.24 -19.99
C SER A 170 -8.12 26.80 -19.47
N SER A 171 -6.95 26.20 -19.23
CA SER A 171 -6.80 24.86 -18.66
C SER A 171 -7.39 24.78 -17.24
N ILE A 172 -7.15 25.83 -16.43
CA ILE A 172 -7.74 26.00 -15.10
C ILE A 172 -9.24 26.30 -15.21
N ALA A 173 -9.65 27.22 -16.10
CA ALA A 173 -11.04 27.58 -16.28
C ALA A 173 -11.90 26.37 -16.70
N ALA A 174 -11.43 25.56 -17.64
CA ALA A 174 -12.12 24.34 -18.09
C ALA A 174 -12.29 23.32 -16.95
N SER A 175 -11.31 23.23 -16.04
CA SER A 175 -11.37 22.36 -14.85
C SER A 175 -12.41 22.83 -13.81
N ASN A 176 -12.79 24.10 -13.83
CA ASN A 176 -13.74 24.71 -12.90
C ASN A 176 -15.18 24.81 -13.45
N ILE A 177 -15.39 24.61 -14.75
CA ILE A 177 -16.72 24.62 -15.35
C ILE A 177 -17.47 23.34 -14.95
N ASN A 178 -18.72 23.51 -14.51
CA ASN A 178 -19.66 22.44 -14.19
C ASN A 178 -20.93 22.45 -15.07
N ASP A 179 -21.17 23.52 -15.84
CA ASP A 179 -22.27 23.57 -16.81
C ASP A 179 -22.05 22.57 -17.95
N GLN A 180 -22.92 21.56 -18.03
CA GLN A 180 -22.77 20.45 -18.97
C GLN A 180 -22.98 20.83 -20.44
N LYS A 181 -23.63 21.96 -20.74
CA LYS A 181 -23.76 22.46 -22.13
C LYS A 181 -22.47 23.14 -22.56
N ILE A 182 -21.88 23.96 -21.69
CA ILE A 182 -20.60 24.62 -21.93
C ILE A 182 -19.47 23.57 -22.03
N LEU A 183 -19.44 22.58 -21.13
CA LEU A 183 -18.49 21.46 -21.23
C LEU A 183 -18.65 20.70 -22.55
N ALA A 184 -19.88 20.36 -22.96
CA ALA A 184 -20.11 19.71 -24.24
C ALA A 184 -19.65 20.56 -25.44
N GLU A 185 -19.79 21.89 -25.37
CA GLU A 185 -19.29 22.79 -26.41
C GLU A 185 -17.75 22.87 -26.44
N ILE A 186 -17.09 22.98 -25.28
CA ILE A 186 -15.63 22.95 -25.18
C ILE A 186 -15.09 21.64 -25.76
N VAL A 187 -15.61 20.50 -25.29
CA VAL A 187 -15.19 19.15 -25.70
C VAL A 187 -15.41 18.89 -27.19
N THR A 188 -16.38 19.54 -27.83
CA THR A 188 -16.65 19.34 -29.28
C THR A 188 -16.00 20.37 -30.21
N LYS A 189 -15.62 21.56 -29.72
CA LYS A 189 -15.19 22.67 -30.58
C LYS A 189 -13.87 23.33 -30.19
N ASP A 190 -13.33 23.13 -28.99
CA ASP A 190 -12.13 23.86 -28.60
C ASP A 190 -10.88 23.30 -29.30
N PRO A 191 -10.07 24.13 -29.97
CA PRO A 191 -8.89 23.64 -30.69
C PRO A 191 -7.83 23.06 -29.76
N ARG A 192 -7.76 23.52 -28.51
CA ARG A 192 -6.73 23.12 -27.55
C ARG A 192 -7.10 21.82 -26.85
N TRP A 193 -6.20 20.83 -26.96
CA TRP A 193 -6.45 19.49 -26.45
C TRP A 193 -6.40 19.42 -24.92
N ASP A 194 -5.59 20.24 -24.25
CA ASP A 194 -5.51 20.34 -22.79
C ASP A 194 -6.83 20.89 -22.20
N VAL A 195 -7.40 21.91 -22.85
CA VAL A 195 -8.70 22.47 -22.52
C VAL A 195 -9.82 21.44 -22.73
N ARG A 196 -9.82 20.71 -23.87
CA ARG A 196 -10.77 19.60 -24.10
C ARG A 196 -10.62 18.50 -23.06
N ARG A 197 -9.39 18.07 -22.76
CA ARG A 197 -9.08 17.02 -21.78
C ARG A 197 -9.65 17.36 -20.40
N ASN A 198 -9.43 18.58 -19.91
CA ASN A 198 -9.94 18.97 -18.59
C ASN A 198 -11.47 19.10 -18.57
N ALA A 199 -12.09 19.59 -19.66
CA ALA A 199 -13.54 19.61 -19.78
C ALA A 199 -14.17 18.19 -19.85
N VAL A 200 -13.45 17.20 -20.38
CA VAL A 200 -13.87 15.78 -20.40
C VAL A 200 -13.94 15.19 -18.99
N GLU A 201 -13.01 15.53 -18.08
CA GLU A 201 -13.04 15.01 -16.70
C GLU A 201 -14.33 15.42 -15.95
N ASN A 202 -14.86 16.62 -16.19
CA ASN A 202 -16.13 17.10 -15.62
C ASN A 202 -17.38 16.76 -16.46
N LEU A 203 -17.23 16.15 -17.63
CA LEU A 203 -18.35 15.82 -18.51
C LEU A 203 -19.10 14.56 -18.01
N HIS A 204 -20.43 14.63 -17.99
CA HIS A 204 -21.30 13.54 -17.54
C HIS A 204 -22.02 12.82 -18.70
N ASN A 205 -22.10 13.44 -19.88
CA ASN A 205 -22.81 12.89 -21.04
C ASN A 205 -22.06 11.67 -21.62
N GLN A 206 -22.51 10.47 -21.25
CA GLN A 206 -21.89 9.20 -21.65
C GLN A 206 -21.85 9.00 -23.18
N GLU A 207 -22.87 9.42 -23.92
CA GLU A 207 -22.87 9.30 -25.39
C GLU A 207 -21.90 10.27 -26.07
N LEU A 208 -21.62 11.44 -25.46
CA LEU A 208 -20.55 12.31 -25.91
C LEU A 208 -19.18 11.76 -25.52
N LEU A 209 -19.01 11.24 -24.30
CA LEU A 209 -17.77 10.59 -23.86
C LEU A 209 -17.37 9.43 -24.77
N LYS A 210 -18.31 8.56 -25.16
CA LYS A 210 -18.08 7.50 -26.15
C LYS A 210 -17.58 8.04 -27.49
N LYS A 211 -18.22 9.09 -28.03
CA LYS A 211 -17.81 9.74 -29.28
C LYS A 211 -16.42 10.37 -29.19
N VAL A 212 -16.07 10.96 -28.06
CA VAL A 212 -14.74 11.53 -27.81
C VAL A 212 -13.70 10.43 -27.74
N ALA A 213 -13.94 9.35 -27.00
CA ALA A 213 -13.07 8.19 -26.93
C ALA A 213 -12.83 7.54 -28.32
N GLU A 214 -13.84 7.52 -29.19
CA GLU A 214 -13.73 6.99 -30.56
C GLU A 214 -13.05 7.94 -31.55
N LYS A 215 -13.17 9.28 -31.38
CA LYS A 215 -12.95 10.24 -32.50
C LYS A 215 -12.12 11.50 -32.18
N ASP A 216 -11.79 11.80 -30.92
CA ASP A 216 -10.91 12.95 -30.67
C ASP A 216 -9.51 12.69 -31.29
N SER A 217 -8.93 13.72 -31.90
CA SER A 217 -7.61 13.62 -32.53
C SER A 217 -6.51 13.31 -31.51
N GLU A 218 -6.62 13.83 -30.28
CA GLU A 218 -5.59 13.72 -29.25
C GLU A 218 -5.80 12.47 -28.37
N GLN A 219 -4.74 11.69 -28.19
CA GLN A 219 -4.75 10.47 -27.39
C GLN A 219 -5.11 10.77 -25.93
N TYR A 220 -4.52 11.80 -25.33
CA TYR A 220 -4.80 12.16 -23.93
C TYR A 220 -6.27 12.55 -23.67
N VAL A 221 -6.98 13.06 -24.69
CA VAL A 221 -8.41 13.36 -24.61
C VAL A 221 -9.24 12.09 -24.73
N ARG A 222 -8.88 11.17 -25.66
CA ARG A 222 -9.52 9.84 -25.76
C ARG A 222 -9.38 9.03 -24.47
N GLU A 223 -8.19 9.01 -23.87
CA GLU A 223 -7.92 8.34 -22.59
C GLU A 223 -8.73 8.93 -21.43
N ALA A 224 -8.80 10.27 -21.31
CA ALA A 224 -9.65 10.92 -20.32
C ALA A 224 -11.13 10.56 -20.49
N ALA A 225 -11.61 10.44 -21.73
CA ALA A 225 -12.98 10.02 -22.00
C ALA A 225 -13.23 8.57 -21.57
N VAL A 226 -12.31 7.64 -21.87
CA VAL A 226 -12.40 6.23 -21.41
C VAL A 226 -12.43 6.14 -19.89
N ARG A 227 -11.60 6.91 -19.17
CA ARG A 227 -11.62 7.00 -17.69
C ARG A 227 -12.94 7.51 -17.11
N ARG A 228 -13.80 8.15 -17.92
CA ARG A 228 -15.11 8.70 -17.52
C ARG A 228 -16.31 7.88 -18.01
N ILE A 229 -16.10 6.87 -18.85
CA ILE A 229 -17.15 5.97 -19.33
C ILE A 229 -17.53 4.93 -18.26
N THR A 230 -18.83 4.80 -18.01
CA THR A 230 -19.40 3.79 -17.09
C THR A 230 -20.02 2.59 -17.80
N ASP A 231 -20.24 2.67 -19.13
CA ASP A 231 -20.76 1.58 -19.96
C ASP A 231 -19.74 0.43 -20.09
N GLN A 232 -20.00 -0.67 -19.39
CA GLN A 232 -19.09 -1.81 -19.34
C GLN A 232 -18.99 -2.54 -20.69
N GLU A 233 -20.07 -2.65 -21.47
CA GLU A 233 -20.04 -3.32 -22.77
C GLU A 233 -19.25 -2.53 -23.81
N PHE A 234 -19.35 -1.19 -23.77
CA PHE A 234 -18.50 -0.31 -24.57
C PHE A 234 -17.00 -0.50 -24.23
N LEU A 235 -16.67 -0.61 -22.94
CA LEU A 235 -15.30 -0.88 -22.49
C LEU A 235 -14.82 -2.27 -22.94
N LYS A 236 -15.63 -3.33 -22.79
CA LYS A 236 -15.33 -4.68 -23.30
C LYS A 236 -15.08 -4.69 -24.81
N ARG A 237 -15.85 -3.91 -25.57
CA ARG A 237 -15.67 -3.76 -27.03
C ARG A 237 -14.32 -3.11 -27.38
N ILE A 238 -13.87 -2.10 -26.63
CA ILE A 238 -12.53 -1.51 -26.79
C ILE A 238 -11.44 -2.53 -26.42
N ILE A 239 -11.63 -3.29 -25.34
CA ILE A 239 -10.67 -4.31 -24.88
C ILE A 239 -10.51 -5.44 -25.90
N LYS A 240 -11.60 -5.86 -26.56
CA LYS A 240 -11.60 -6.91 -27.59
C LYS A 240 -11.02 -6.48 -28.94
N ASP A 241 -10.86 -5.19 -29.19
CA ASP A 241 -10.19 -4.69 -30.39
C ASP A 241 -8.67 -4.65 -30.17
N ASP A 242 -8.02 -5.69 -30.67
CA ASP A 242 -6.57 -5.89 -30.63
C ASP A 242 -5.74 -4.73 -31.19
N ASN A 243 -6.31 -3.89 -32.07
CA ASN A 243 -5.62 -2.74 -32.65
C ASN A 243 -5.90 -1.43 -31.90
N ASN A 244 -6.82 -1.45 -30.91
CA ASN A 244 -7.21 -0.26 -30.19
C ASN A 244 -6.19 0.11 -29.12
N GLN A 245 -5.55 1.27 -29.29
CA GLN A 245 -4.57 1.81 -28.34
C GLN A 245 -5.17 2.03 -26.94
N LEU A 246 -6.49 2.21 -26.83
CA LEU A 246 -7.19 2.45 -25.58
C LEU A 246 -7.51 1.16 -24.80
N ARG A 247 -7.18 -0.04 -25.32
CA ARG A 247 -7.53 -1.33 -24.69
C ARG A 247 -7.09 -1.44 -23.23
N PHE A 248 -5.90 -0.94 -22.90
CA PHE A 248 -5.38 -0.98 -21.53
C PHE A 248 -6.15 -0.01 -20.63
N GLU A 249 -6.40 1.21 -21.10
CA GLU A 249 -7.18 2.21 -20.35
C GLU A 249 -8.64 1.79 -20.13
N ALA A 250 -9.21 1.08 -21.11
CA ALA A 250 -10.53 0.48 -21.00
C ALA A 250 -10.55 -0.68 -19.99
N LEU A 251 -9.51 -1.52 -19.95
CA LEU A 251 -9.37 -2.58 -18.94
C LEU A 251 -9.18 -2.02 -17.53
N LYS A 252 -8.45 -0.90 -17.36
CA LYS A 252 -8.42 -0.17 -16.07
C LYS A 252 -9.79 0.34 -15.66
N SER A 253 -10.52 0.86 -16.65
CA SER A 253 -11.84 1.47 -16.49
C SER A 253 -12.98 0.48 -16.26
N LEU A 254 -12.76 -0.81 -16.57
CA LEU A 254 -13.70 -1.89 -16.36
C LEU A 254 -13.88 -2.16 -14.86
N ASN A 255 -15.11 -2.41 -14.43
CA ASN A 255 -15.40 -2.87 -13.07
C ASN A 255 -14.94 -4.33 -12.87
N ASN A 256 -15.04 -4.81 -11.63
CA ASN A 256 -14.59 -6.16 -11.26
C ASN A 256 -15.77 -7.16 -11.19
N GLU A 257 -16.94 -6.84 -11.78
CA GLU A 257 -18.15 -7.66 -11.67
C GLU A 257 -18.15 -8.84 -12.67
N ASP A 258 -17.71 -8.60 -13.91
CA ASP A 258 -17.60 -9.65 -14.92
C ASP A 258 -16.30 -10.45 -14.76
N GLN A 259 -16.28 -11.31 -13.74
CA GLN A 259 -15.18 -12.23 -13.47
C GLN A 259 -14.92 -13.17 -14.65
N ALA A 260 -15.95 -13.60 -15.39
CA ALA A 260 -15.78 -14.50 -16.53
C ALA A 260 -14.94 -13.87 -17.64
N PHE A 261 -15.23 -12.61 -17.99
CA PHE A 261 -14.45 -11.86 -18.98
C PHE A 261 -13.03 -11.52 -18.49
N LEU A 262 -12.85 -11.20 -17.21
CA LEU A 262 -11.51 -10.99 -16.62
C LEU A 262 -10.66 -12.27 -16.67
N ILE A 263 -11.26 -13.43 -16.37
CA ILE A 263 -10.60 -14.74 -16.45
C ILE A 263 -10.26 -15.08 -17.91
N GLU A 264 -11.15 -14.80 -18.86
CA GLU A 264 -10.89 -14.97 -20.31
C GLU A 264 -9.63 -14.20 -20.74
N ILE A 265 -9.52 -12.93 -20.36
CA ILE A 265 -8.35 -12.09 -20.66
C ILE A 265 -7.10 -12.66 -19.98
N ALA A 266 -7.15 -12.93 -18.68
CA ALA A 266 -5.99 -13.39 -17.90
C ALA A 266 -5.38 -14.70 -18.45
N LYS A 267 -6.23 -15.62 -18.91
CA LYS A 267 -5.80 -16.89 -19.52
C LYS A 267 -5.29 -16.71 -20.95
N ASN A 268 -6.04 -16.01 -21.80
CA ASN A 268 -5.92 -16.16 -23.27
C ASN A 268 -5.36 -14.94 -24.02
N HIS A 269 -5.31 -13.75 -23.40
CA HIS A 269 -4.98 -12.53 -24.13
C HIS A 269 -3.50 -12.48 -24.58
N LYS A 270 -3.23 -12.20 -25.86
CA LYS A 270 -1.86 -12.26 -26.42
C LYS A 270 -0.86 -11.28 -25.78
N ASP A 271 -1.34 -10.11 -25.35
CA ASP A 271 -0.55 -9.14 -24.59
C ASP A 271 -0.48 -9.51 -23.11
N ASN A 272 0.74 -9.79 -22.65
CA ASN A 272 1.06 -10.12 -21.27
C ASN A 272 0.68 -9.03 -20.25
N TYR A 273 0.71 -7.74 -20.61
CA TYR A 273 0.29 -6.66 -19.69
C TYR A 273 -1.22 -6.66 -19.46
N MET A 274 -2.01 -6.96 -20.49
CA MET A 274 -3.47 -7.11 -20.37
C MET A 274 -3.81 -8.32 -19.47
N ARG A 275 -3.11 -9.45 -19.65
CA ARG A 275 -3.26 -10.64 -18.78
C ARG A 275 -2.94 -10.32 -17.32
N LEU A 276 -1.77 -9.73 -17.06
CA LEU A 276 -1.29 -9.35 -15.72
C LEU A 276 -2.28 -8.44 -15.00
N TYR A 277 -2.80 -7.46 -15.73
CA TYR A 277 -3.72 -6.49 -15.16
C TYR A 277 -5.11 -7.10 -14.90
N ALA A 278 -5.59 -7.99 -15.78
CA ALA A 278 -6.83 -8.73 -15.55
C ALA A 278 -6.74 -9.62 -14.29
N VAL A 279 -5.60 -10.30 -14.04
CA VAL A 279 -5.38 -11.11 -12.83
C VAL A 279 -5.62 -10.33 -11.54
N ARG A 280 -5.19 -9.06 -11.47
CA ARG A 280 -5.36 -8.22 -10.26
C ARG A 280 -6.83 -7.92 -9.91
N LYS A 281 -7.73 -8.05 -10.89
CA LYS A 281 -9.18 -7.85 -10.73
C LYS A 281 -9.95 -9.16 -10.47
N ILE A 282 -9.29 -10.32 -10.55
CA ILE A 282 -9.93 -11.63 -10.30
C ILE A 282 -10.01 -11.90 -8.79
N ASN A 283 -11.19 -12.34 -8.33
CA ASN A 283 -11.44 -12.78 -6.96
C ASN A 283 -11.76 -14.27 -6.82
N ASP A 284 -11.97 -14.99 -7.93
CA ASP A 284 -12.12 -16.44 -7.95
C ASP A 284 -10.77 -17.12 -7.67
N LEU A 285 -10.64 -17.69 -6.46
CA LEU A 285 -9.42 -18.36 -6.00
C LEU A 285 -9.02 -19.56 -6.87
N LYS A 286 -9.97 -20.29 -7.45
CA LYS A 286 -9.69 -21.43 -8.33
C LYS A 286 -9.23 -20.96 -9.71
N ALA A 287 -9.80 -19.87 -10.22
CA ALA A 287 -9.32 -19.27 -11.45
C ALA A 287 -7.89 -18.73 -11.29
N LEU A 288 -7.58 -18.10 -10.15
CA LEU A 288 -6.22 -17.65 -9.81
C LEU A 288 -5.24 -18.84 -9.69
N GLU A 289 -5.65 -19.93 -9.05
CA GLU A 289 -4.87 -21.18 -8.96
C GLU A 289 -4.54 -21.73 -10.35
N GLU A 290 -5.55 -21.88 -11.21
CA GLU A 290 -5.37 -22.38 -12.57
C GLU A 290 -4.44 -21.46 -13.38
N ILE A 291 -4.63 -20.13 -13.31
CA ILE A 291 -3.78 -19.14 -13.98
C ILE A 291 -2.31 -19.24 -13.50
N ALA A 292 -2.09 -19.41 -12.19
CA ALA A 292 -0.75 -19.55 -11.61
C ALA A 292 -0.08 -20.91 -11.92
N LEU A 293 -0.85 -21.95 -12.23
CA LEU A 293 -0.33 -23.24 -12.70
C LEU A 293 0.03 -23.22 -14.20
N ILE A 294 -0.79 -22.60 -15.06
CA ILE A 294 -0.59 -22.65 -16.53
C ILE A 294 0.38 -21.58 -17.06
N THR A 295 0.64 -20.50 -16.33
CA THR A 295 1.40 -19.36 -16.87
C THR A 295 2.91 -19.52 -16.77
N LEU A 296 3.59 -19.53 -17.92
CA LEU A 296 5.06 -19.52 -17.99
C LEU A 296 5.69 -18.14 -17.72
N TRP A 297 4.90 -17.06 -17.75
CA TRP A 297 5.41 -15.71 -17.44
C TRP A 297 5.19 -15.38 -15.96
N ALA A 298 6.28 -15.42 -15.20
CA ALA A 298 6.30 -15.31 -13.74
C ALA A 298 5.46 -14.16 -13.13
N PRO A 299 5.45 -12.92 -13.66
CA PRO A 299 4.67 -11.84 -13.07
C PRO A 299 3.17 -12.13 -12.95
N ILE A 300 2.57 -12.83 -13.93
CA ILE A 300 1.15 -13.21 -13.90
C ILE A 300 0.88 -14.21 -12.77
N GLY A 301 1.74 -15.22 -12.65
CA GLY A 301 1.58 -16.24 -11.62
C GLY A 301 1.80 -15.68 -10.22
N VAL A 302 2.82 -14.83 -10.04
CA VAL A 302 3.12 -14.15 -8.78
C VAL A 302 1.96 -13.24 -8.35
N ASP A 303 1.40 -12.43 -9.25
CA ASP A 303 0.24 -11.59 -8.94
C ASP A 303 -1.01 -12.44 -8.63
N ALA A 304 -1.18 -13.60 -9.28
CA ALA A 304 -2.24 -14.53 -8.94
C ALA A 304 -2.07 -15.12 -7.52
N VAL A 305 -0.83 -15.47 -7.13
CA VAL A 305 -0.50 -15.84 -5.74
C VAL A 305 -0.78 -14.69 -4.77
N GLN A 306 -0.55 -13.42 -5.15
CA GLN A 306 -0.95 -12.28 -4.33
C GLN A 306 -2.47 -12.21 -4.12
N GLY A 307 -3.26 -12.60 -5.11
CA GLY A 307 -4.71 -12.75 -4.98
C GLY A 307 -5.11 -13.76 -3.90
N ILE A 308 -4.51 -14.96 -3.94
CA ILE A 308 -4.93 -16.17 -3.19
C ILE A 308 -4.70 -16.06 -1.67
N THR A 309 -5.72 -16.39 -0.87
CA THR A 309 -5.62 -16.47 0.61
C THR A 309 -5.81 -17.87 1.17
N ASP A 310 -6.27 -18.84 0.37
CA ASP A 310 -6.50 -20.21 0.81
C ASP A 310 -5.18 -20.99 0.96
N ARG A 311 -4.99 -21.64 2.12
CA ARG A 311 -3.77 -22.37 2.44
C ARG A 311 -3.57 -23.60 1.53
N ALA A 312 -4.63 -24.35 1.23
CA ALA A 312 -4.52 -25.57 0.43
C ALA A 312 -4.14 -25.26 -1.02
N ILE A 313 -4.68 -24.17 -1.59
CA ILE A 313 -4.28 -23.67 -2.90
C ILE A 313 -2.80 -23.25 -2.91
N LEU A 314 -2.33 -22.51 -1.89
CA LEU A 314 -0.91 -22.12 -1.82
C LEU A 314 0.02 -23.35 -1.68
N GLU A 315 -0.37 -24.35 -0.90
CA GLU A 315 0.37 -25.62 -0.81
C GLU A 315 0.36 -26.40 -2.13
N ASN A 316 -0.73 -26.36 -2.90
CA ASN A 316 -0.82 -26.96 -4.23
C ASN A 316 0.12 -26.26 -5.22
N LEU A 317 0.11 -24.92 -5.27
CA LEU A 317 0.99 -24.13 -6.12
C LEU A 317 2.47 -24.35 -5.81
N ALA A 318 2.83 -24.42 -4.53
CA ALA A 318 4.19 -24.66 -4.10
C ALA A 318 4.71 -26.08 -4.44
N LYS A 319 3.82 -27.07 -4.62
CA LYS A 319 4.16 -28.44 -5.03
C LYS A 319 4.15 -28.63 -6.55
N ASN A 320 3.21 -28.01 -7.25
CA ASN A 320 2.83 -28.37 -8.62
C ASN A 320 3.06 -27.27 -9.67
N SER A 321 3.46 -26.04 -9.32
CA SER A 321 3.71 -25.00 -10.33
C SER A 321 5.00 -25.24 -11.14
N GLU A 322 4.92 -25.02 -12.45
CA GLU A 322 6.10 -25.06 -13.32
C GLU A 322 7.02 -23.84 -13.13
N THR A 323 6.54 -22.73 -12.57
CA THR A 323 7.29 -21.48 -12.45
C THR A 323 7.92 -21.32 -11.06
N GLY A 324 9.25 -21.15 -11.01
CA GLY A 324 9.99 -21.11 -9.75
C GLY A 324 9.60 -19.93 -8.85
N GLU A 325 9.34 -18.78 -9.44
CA GLU A 325 8.92 -17.56 -8.76
C GLU A 325 7.52 -17.72 -8.12
N VAL A 326 6.63 -18.51 -8.74
CA VAL A 326 5.30 -18.83 -8.20
C VAL A 326 5.43 -19.73 -6.97
N ILE A 327 6.29 -20.75 -7.03
CA ILE A 327 6.62 -21.58 -5.86
C ILE A 327 7.16 -20.72 -4.72
N VAL A 328 8.15 -19.86 -5.00
CA VAL A 328 8.77 -18.99 -3.98
C VAL A 328 7.75 -18.06 -3.34
N GLU A 329 6.87 -17.42 -4.11
CA GLU A 329 5.85 -16.53 -3.56
C GLU A 329 4.77 -17.30 -2.79
N ALA A 330 4.37 -18.50 -3.24
CA ALA A 330 3.40 -19.34 -2.54
C ALA A 330 3.94 -19.79 -1.16
N VAL A 331 5.18 -20.28 -1.11
CA VAL A 331 5.87 -20.67 0.12
C VAL A 331 6.08 -19.47 1.05
N LYS A 332 6.49 -18.31 0.52
CA LYS A 332 6.61 -17.05 1.25
C LYS A 332 5.29 -16.65 1.91
N LYS A 333 4.17 -16.84 1.21
CA LYS A 333 2.84 -16.47 1.68
C LYS A 333 2.22 -17.49 2.65
N LEU A 334 2.57 -18.77 2.52
CA LEU A 334 2.33 -19.78 3.55
C LEU A 334 3.08 -19.45 4.85
N ASN A 335 4.26 -18.82 4.73
CA ASN A 335 5.16 -18.52 5.84
C ASN A 335 5.51 -19.78 6.66
N ASP A 336 5.66 -20.91 5.96
CA ASP A 336 5.93 -22.22 6.56
C ASP A 336 7.45 -22.47 6.58
N GLY A 337 8.05 -22.36 7.78
CA GLY A 337 9.49 -22.47 7.96
C GLY A 337 10.07 -23.83 7.57
N ASN A 338 9.29 -24.91 7.69
CA ASN A 338 9.72 -26.25 7.29
C ASN A 338 9.72 -26.39 5.77
N MET A 339 8.67 -25.90 5.12
CA MET A 339 8.60 -25.87 3.65
C MET A 339 9.68 -24.98 3.03
N ILE A 340 10.03 -23.86 3.68
CA ILE A 340 11.17 -23.01 3.27
C ILE A 340 12.48 -23.80 3.39
N ALA A 341 12.74 -24.45 4.52
CA ALA A 341 14.00 -25.15 4.77
C ALA A 341 14.22 -26.36 3.84
N ASP A 342 13.20 -27.21 3.67
CA ASP A 342 13.26 -28.37 2.77
C ASP A 342 13.48 -27.93 1.31
N LEU A 343 12.62 -27.04 0.80
CA LEU A 343 12.70 -26.63 -0.60
C LEU A 343 13.92 -25.74 -0.90
N ALA A 344 14.48 -25.02 0.07
CA ALA A 344 15.74 -24.30 -0.11
C ALA A 344 16.92 -25.24 -0.39
N ILE A 345 16.93 -26.44 0.20
CA ILE A 345 18.01 -27.42 0.06
C ILE A 345 17.71 -28.39 -1.10
N ASN A 346 16.52 -28.99 -1.11
CA ASN A 346 16.21 -30.20 -1.88
C ASN A 346 15.49 -29.92 -3.22
N HIS A 347 14.89 -28.75 -3.42
CA HIS A 347 14.08 -28.50 -4.61
C HIS A 347 14.94 -28.52 -5.90
N PRO A 348 14.53 -29.21 -6.99
CA PRO A 348 15.37 -29.41 -8.17
C PRO A 348 15.75 -28.10 -8.90
N LYS A 349 14.82 -27.13 -8.98
CA LYS A 349 15.07 -25.84 -9.65
C LYS A 349 15.91 -24.91 -8.76
N TRP A 350 17.08 -24.51 -9.26
CA TRP A 350 18.00 -23.55 -8.60
C TRP A 350 17.33 -22.22 -8.22
N THR A 351 16.43 -21.69 -9.07
CA THR A 351 15.76 -20.42 -8.83
C THR A 351 14.89 -20.45 -7.57
N VAL A 352 14.24 -21.58 -7.29
CA VAL A 352 13.49 -21.79 -6.05
C VAL A 352 14.44 -21.85 -4.85
N ARG A 353 15.52 -22.66 -4.93
CA ARG A 353 16.52 -22.76 -3.84
C ARG A 353 17.07 -21.38 -3.44
N ASN A 354 17.60 -20.62 -4.40
CA ASN A 354 18.12 -19.27 -4.22
C ASN A 354 17.06 -18.23 -3.82
N GLY A 355 15.80 -18.43 -4.22
CA GLY A 355 14.68 -17.59 -3.81
C GLY A 355 14.33 -17.79 -2.33
N LEU A 356 14.23 -19.06 -1.92
CA LEU A 356 13.91 -19.46 -0.54
C LEU A 356 15.10 -19.29 0.41
N GLU A 357 16.35 -19.41 -0.04
CA GLU A 357 17.55 -19.13 0.75
C GLU A 357 17.57 -17.66 1.25
N LYS A 358 17.03 -16.72 0.46
CA LYS A 358 16.88 -15.31 0.86
C LYS A 358 15.76 -15.08 1.87
N LEU A 359 14.80 -16.01 1.95
CA LEU A 359 13.73 -16.05 2.95
C LEU A 359 14.09 -16.89 4.18
N SER A 360 15.11 -17.74 4.06
CA SER A 360 15.58 -18.62 5.14
C SER A 360 15.92 -17.79 6.38
N ILE A 361 15.35 -18.22 7.50
CA ILE A 361 14.85 -17.28 8.51
C ILE A 361 16.00 -16.65 9.32
N LYS A 362 15.95 -15.32 9.45
CA LYS A 362 16.92 -14.50 10.21
C LYS A 362 16.66 -14.49 11.73
N SER A 363 16.05 -15.53 12.28
CA SER A 363 15.82 -15.65 13.73
C SER A 363 15.54 -17.08 14.19
N ILE A 364 16.18 -17.48 15.29
CA ILE A 364 15.70 -18.58 16.13
C ILE A 364 14.95 -17.95 17.30
N SER A 365 13.71 -18.36 17.54
CA SER A 365 12.94 -17.98 18.72
C SER A 365 12.74 -19.17 19.66
N GLY A 366 12.81 -18.91 20.97
CA GLY A 366 12.67 -19.93 22.00
C GLY A 366 11.90 -19.43 23.21
N VAL A 367 11.19 -20.35 23.88
CA VAL A 367 10.40 -20.06 25.09
C VAL A 367 11.12 -20.63 26.30
N LEU A 368 11.37 -19.80 27.31
CA LEU A 368 11.94 -20.27 28.57
C LEU A 368 10.89 -21.03 29.37
N LEU A 369 11.23 -22.24 29.81
CA LEU A 369 10.38 -23.09 30.63
C LEU A 369 10.80 -23.02 32.11
N ASP A 370 9.85 -23.22 33.02
CA ASP A 370 10.14 -23.48 34.44
C ASP A 370 10.63 -24.92 34.69
N ALA A 371 11.00 -25.23 35.93
CA ALA A 371 11.46 -26.57 36.33
C ALA A 371 10.41 -27.68 36.13
N ASN A 372 9.14 -27.33 35.86
CA ASN A 372 8.02 -28.22 35.60
C ASN A 372 7.59 -28.19 34.11
N GLN A 373 8.48 -27.71 33.22
CA GLN A 373 8.27 -27.61 31.76
C GLN A 373 7.14 -26.65 31.33
N LYS A 374 6.66 -25.75 32.19
CA LYS A 374 5.63 -24.76 31.82
C LYS A 374 6.27 -23.49 31.24
N PRO A 375 5.70 -22.91 30.17
CA PRO A 375 6.14 -21.62 29.63
C PRO A 375 6.13 -20.50 30.69
N LEU A 376 7.27 -19.85 30.89
CA LEU A 376 7.34 -18.61 31.65
C LEU A 376 6.68 -17.49 30.84
N LYS A 377 5.50 -17.02 31.30
CA LYS A 377 4.74 -15.98 30.62
C LYS A 377 5.60 -14.75 30.32
N GLU A 378 5.40 -14.21 29.11
CA GLU A 378 5.99 -12.96 28.60
C GLU A 378 7.53 -12.97 28.44
N LYS A 379 8.18 -14.14 28.39
CA LYS A 379 9.64 -14.28 28.22
C LYS A 379 10.02 -15.11 26.98
N ILE A 380 10.23 -14.42 25.87
CA ILE A 380 10.70 -14.98 24.59
C ILE A 380 12.16 -14.59 24.37
N LEU A 381 13.02 -15.56 24.04
CA LEU A 381 14.40 -15.31 23.60
C LEU A 381 14.43 -15.20 22.06
N TYR A 382 15.05 -14.15 21.55
CA TYR A 382 15.29 -13.95 20.11
C TYR A 382 16.79 -13.99 19.83
N LEU A 383 17.24 -14.88 18.94
CA LEU A 383 18.61 -14.93 18.43
C LEU A 383 18.61 -14.42 16.98
N LEU A 384 19.43 -13.41 16.67
CA LEU A 384 19.45 -12.68 15.39
C LEU A 384 20.83 -12.74 14.69
N PRO A 385 20.93 -13.29 13.46
CA PRO A 385 22.11 -13.23 12.58
C PRO A 385 21.79 -12.45 11.26
N ILE A 386 22.71 -11.77 10.53
CA ILE A 386 24.16 -11.48 10.67
C ILE A 386 24.39 -10.02 10.19
N LYS A 387 25.36 -9.27 10.75
CA LYS A 387 26.08 -8.22 10.01
C LYS A 387 27.54 -8.11 10.49
N TYR A 388 28.50 -8.17 9.56
CA TYR A 388 29.94 -7.90 9.78
C TYR A 388 30.62 -8.62 10.97
N GLY A 389 30.34 -9.90 11.18
CA GLY A 389 31.16 -10.75 12.07
C GLY A 389 31.04 -10.48 13.58
N LYS A 390 30.02 -9.74 14.02
CA LYS A 390 29.61 -9.65 15.44
C LYS A 390 28.10 -9.87 15.57
N MET A 391 27.68 -10.67 16.54
CA MET A 391 26.28 -10.76 16.93
C MET A 391 25.89 -9.58 17.83
N SER A 392 24.63 -9.16 17.74
CA SER A 392 24.01 -8.25 18.71
C SER A 392 22.71 -8.87 19.21
N THR A 393 22.61 -9.11 20.51
CA THR A 393 21.39 -9.59 21.17
C THR A 393 20.53 -8.42 21.65
N SER A 394 19.20 -8.54 21.58
CA SER A 394 18.26 -7.58 22.15
C SER A 394 17.23 -8.30 23.03
N TYR A 395 16.84 -7.66 24.13
CA TYR A 395 15.91 -8.23 25.11
C TYR A 395 14.90 -7.16 25.52
N ALA A 396 13.63 -7.53 25.62
CA ALA A 396 12.62 -6.74 26.33
C ALA A 396 12.43 -7.34 27.73
N LEU A 397 12.48 -6.50 28.77
CA LEU A 397 12.26 -6.89 30.16
C LEU A 397 11.32 -5.88 30.82
N ASP A 398 10.22 -6.35 31.41
CA ASP A 398 9.64 -5.69 32.57
C ASP A 398 9.38 -6.71 33.70
N LYS A 399 9.52 -6.25 34.93
CA LYS A 399 9.18 -6.93 36.20
C LYS A 399 9.67 -8.37 36.43
N GLY A 400 10.90 -8.65 35.99
CA GLY A 400 11.93 -9.18 36.90
C GLY A 400 12.42 -10.63 36.71
N LYS A 401 13.68 -10.93 37.02
CA LYS A 401 14.91 -10.14 36.76
C LYS A 401 16.10 -11.12 36.67
N ILE A 402 16.67 -11.31 35.49
CA ILE A 402 18.07 -11.79 35.34
C ILE A 402 18.89 -10.52 35.11
N THR A 403 19.97 -10.31 35.86
CA THR A 403 20.65 -9.00 35.92
C THR A 403 21.83 -8.83 34.97
N GLY A 404 22.20 -9.86 34.20
CA GLY A 404 23.14 -9.70 33.09
C GLY A 404 23.70 -11.01 32.55
N ILE A 405 23.98 -11.01 31.24
CA ILE A 405 24.92 -11.92 30.60
C ILE A 405 26.22 -11.14 30.46
N ALA A 406 27.35 -11.69 30.93
CA ALA A 406 28.65 -11.05 30.84
C ALA A 406 29.56 -11.83 29.86
N ASN A 407 30.52 -11.16 29.24
CA ASN A 407 31.52 -11.73 28.32
C ASN A 407 30.98 -12.79 27.34
N GLN A 408 30.23 -12.32 26.33
CA GLN A 408 29.95 -13.15 25.16
C GLN A 408 31.19 -13.20 24.26
N SER A 409 31.68 -14.40 23.98
CA SER A 409 32.68 -14.61 22.93
C SER A 409 32.21 -15.69 21.95
N THR A 410 32.53 -15.48 20.67
CA THR A 410 32.17 -16.41 19.59
C THR A 410 33.41 -16.68 18.77
N LYS A 411 33.71 -17.95 18.52
CA LYS A 411 34.87 -18.35 17.72
C LYS A 411 34.39 -19.24 16.58
N SER A 412 34.58 -18.77 15.35
CA SER A 412 34.40 -19.59 14.15
C SER A 412 35.50 -20.63 14.09
N LEU A 413 35.12 -21.87 13.82
CA LEU A 413 36.05 -22.95 13.46
C LEU A 413 35.97 -23.18 11.94
N ARG A 414 36.69 -24.18 11.43
CA ARG A 414 36.57 -24.59 10.02
C ARG A 414 35.31 -25.45 9.82
N ASN A 415 34.84 -25.55 8.59
CA ASN A 415 33.77 -26.46 8.14
C ASN A 415 32.37 -26.19 8.76
N GLY A 416 32.00 -24.92 8.97
CA GLY A 416 30.65 -24.55 9.43
C GLY A 416 30.41 -24.72 10.93
N GLU A 417 31.40 -25.20 11.68
CA GLU A 417 31.35 -25.28 13.14
C GLU A 417 31.55 -23.89 13.79
N PHE A 418 30.79 -23.61 14.84
CA PHE A 418 30.96 -22.42 15.68
C PHE A 418 30.80 -22.74 17.16
N LEU A 419 31.58 -22.07 18.00
CA LEU A 419 31.53 -22.16 19.45
C LEU A 419 30.92 -20.88 20.02
N ILE A 420 29.91 -21.01 20.88
CA ILE A 420 29.29 -19.91 21.62
C ILE A 420 29.58 -20.12 23.11
N SER A 421 30.29 -19.17 23.72
CA SER A 421 30.44 -19.10 25.19
C SER A 421 29.45 -18.10 25.77
N ILE A 422 28.67 -18.52 26.77
CA ILE A 422 27.72 -17.65 27.48
C ILE A 422 27.97 -17.75 28.99
N SER A 423 28.45 -16.66 29.59
CA SER A 423 28.55 -16.54 31.06
C SER A 423 27.28 -15.89 31.64
N LEU A 424 26.51 -16.67 32.40
CA LEU A 424 25.25 -16.27 33.03
C LEU A 424 25.49 -15.87 34.50
N LYS A 425 25.29 -14.59 34.86
CA LYS A 425 25.47 -14.14 36.24
C LYS A 425 24.15 -14.17 37.02
N MET A 426 24.01 -15.17 37.88
CA MET A 426 22.81 -15.45 38.67
C MET A 426 22.86 -14.75 40.05
N LEU A 427 21.69 -14.39 40.60
CA LEU A 427 21.55 -13.69 41.91
C LEU A 427 21.06 -14.59 43.06
N LYS A 428 20.80 -15.87 42.78
CA LYS A 428 20.49 -16.93 43.75
C LYS A 428 20.97 -18.26 43.21
N GLU A 429 21.38 -19.14 44.10
CA GLU A 429 21.72 -20.53 43.80
C GLU A 429 20.48 -21.29 43.33
N PHE A 430 20.65 -22.10 42.28
CA PHE A 430 19.68 -23.05 41.75
C PHE A 430 20.46 -24.24 41.19
N ASP A 431 20.19 -25.44 41.70
CA ASP A 431 20.98 -26.66 41.40
C ASP A 431 20.90 -27.13 39.94
N THR A 432 19.94 -26.63 39.16
CA THR A 432 19.74 -26.94 37.74
C THR A 432 19.07 -25.78 37.00
N PHE A 433 19.38 -25.62 35.72
CA PHE A 433 18.55 -24.88 34.76
C PHE A 433 18.37 -25.68 33.47
N THR A 434 17.47 -25.25 32.60
CA THR A 434 17.13 -25.98 31.38
C THR A 434 17.08 -25.01 30.21
N LEU A 435 17.86 -25.28 29.15
CA LEU A 435 17.69 -24.60 27.87
C LEU A 435 16.82 -25.48 26.97
N GLY A 436 15.67 -24.95 26.57
CA GLY A 436 14.84 -25.55 25.54
C GLY A 436 15.24 -24.99 24.17
N PHE A 437 15.61 -25.87 23.25
CA PHE A 437 15.72 -25.55 21.83
C PHE A 437 14.54 -26.17 21.10
N ILE A 438 13.92 -25.42 20.20
CA ILE A 438 12.83 -25.89 19.35
C ILE A 438 13.45 -26.29 18.02
N GLU A 439 13.70 -27.57 17.86
CA GLU A 439 14.05 -28.19 16.58
C GLU A 439 12.75 -28.46 15.83
N ILE A 440 12.66 -28.08 14.55
CA ILE A 440 11.37 -27.89 13.87
C ILE A 440 10.79 -29.20 13.29
N GLU A 441 11.18 -30.34 13.84
CA GLU A 441 10.56 -31.66 13.61
C GLU A 441 10.01 -32.24 14.93
N GLU A 442 8.85 -31.74 15.34
CA GLU A 442 7.86 -32.27 16.31
C GLU A 442 8.31 -32.81 17.69
N LYS A 443 9.57 -32.67 18.10
CA LYS A 443 10.00 -32.96 19.48
C LYS A 443 10.79 -31.80 20.07
N ILE A 444 10.30 -31.27 21.19
CA ILE A 444 11.08 -30.38 22.04
C ILE A 444 12.25 -31.20 22.64
N LYS A 445 13.46 -31.07 22.08
CA LYS A 445 14.68 -31.61 22.70
C LYS A 445 15.05 -30.70 23.89
N ILE A 446 14.66 -31.14 25.09
CA ILE A 446 14.94 -30.45 26.35
C ILE A 446 16.32 -30.90 26.86
N TYR A 447 17.31 -30.00 26.80
CA TYR A 447 18.64 -30.26 27.34
C TYR A 447 18.74 -29.76 28.78
N LYS A 448 18.81 -30.70 29.72
CA LYS A 448 18.89 -30.41 31.15
C LYS A 448 20.35 -30.22 31.56
N LEU A 449 20.74 -28.98 31.85
CA LEU A 449 22.12 -28.63 32.19
C LEU A 449 22.27 -28.51 33.71
N LYS A 450 23.20 -29.27 34.27
CA LYS A 450 23.56 -29.22 35.69
C LYS A 450 24.92 -28.56 35.82
N THR A 451 24.92 -27.24 36.03
CA THR A 451 26.15 -26.49 36.30
C THR A 451 26.50 -26.58 37.78
N PRO A 452 27.71 -27.02 38.16
CA PRO A 452 28.31 -26.65 39.42
C PRO A 452 28.60 -25.14 39.37
N ASP A 453 27.91 -24.38 40.20
CA ASP A 453 28.33 -23.12 40.80
C ASP A 453 29.04 -22.11 39.86
N GLY A 454 28.32 -21.66 38.82
CA GLY A 454 28.61 -20.38 38.15
C GLY A 454 29.72 -20.36 37.09
N ASN A 455 30.11 -21.51 36.54
CA ASN A 455 31.13 -21.59 35.47
C ASN A 455 30.59 -21.34 34.04
N GLU A 456 31.51 -21.01 33.12
CA GLU A 456 31.23 -20.73 31.70
C GLU A 456 30.82 -22.01 30.94
N VAL A 457 29.65 -22.00 30.30
CA VAL A 457 29.16 -23.14 29.50
C VAL A 457 29.54 -22.96 28.04
N GLN A 458 30.15 -23.98 27.43
CA GLN A 458 30.52 -24.01 26.02
C GLN A 458 29.71 -25.08 25.27
N ILE A 459 28.90 -24.64 24.30
CA ILE A 459 28.04 -25.53 23.51
C ILE A 459 28.58 -25.59 22.08
N LYS A 460 28.82 -26.82 21.58
CA LYS A 460 29.32 -27.05 20.21
C LYS A 460 28.21 -27.56 19.30
N PHE A 461 27.88 -26.78 18.27
CA PHE A 461 26.93 -27.13 17.23
C PHE A 461 27.62 -27.73 15.99
N ILE A 462 26.98 -28.71 15.37
CA ILE A 462 27.35 -29.23 14.04
C ILE A 462 26.06 -29.23 13.21
N GLY A 463 25.95 -28.31 12.26
CA GLY A 463 24.67 -28.05 11.56
C GLY A 463 23.59 -27.60 12.54
N ASN A 464 22.44 -28.28 12.52
CA ASN A 464 21.31 -28.00 13.42
C ASN A 464 21.35 -28.79 14.74
N GLU A 465 22.31 -29.70 14.92
CA GLU A 465 22.39 -30.58 16.09
C GLU A 465 23.44 -30.11 17.12
N ILE A 466 23.16 -30.37 18.41
CA ILE A 466 24.13 -30.17 19.49
C ILE A 466 25.02 -31.42 19.56
N SER A 467 26.30 -31.23 19.28
CA SER A 467 27.28 -32.33 19.25
C SER A 467 27.95 -32.59 20.60
N ASN A 468 28.13 -31.55 21.42
CA ASN A 468 28.69 -31.67 22.76
C ASN A 468 28.34 -30.45 23.63
N VAL A 469 28.29 -30.65 24.95
CA VAL A 469 28.17 -29.58 25.95
C VAL A 469 29.30 -29.75 26.95
N ASP A 470 30.27 -28.84 26.91
CA ASP A 470 31.35 -28.76 27.88
C ASP A 470 30.97 -27.76 28.99
N LEU A 471 31.08 -28.20 30.24
CA LEU A 471 30.78 -27.40 31.44
C LEU A 471 32.03 -26.71 32.01
N GLY A 472 33.18 -26.86 31.33
CA GLY A 472 34.47 -26.31 31.74
C GLY A 472 35.18 -27.19 32.78
N ASN A 473 36.49 -26.99 32.92
CA ASN A 473 37.26 -27.64 33.97
C ASN A 473 36.85 -27.12 35.35
N LEU A 474 36.46 -28.03 36.24
CA LEU A 474 36.36 -27.78 37.68
C LEU A 474 37.75 -27.47 38.23
N ILE A 475 38.05 -26.18 38.41
CA ILE A 475 39.11 -25.73 39.30
C ILE A 475 38.53 -25.81 40.72
N TYR A 476 39.10 -26.72 41.53
CA TYR A 476 38.76 -26.92 42.94
C TYR A 476 39.22 -25.75 43.82
#